data_AF-A0A0U0C7K3-F1
#
_entry.id   AF-A0A0U0C7K3-F1
#
_cell.length_a   1.000
_cell.length_b   1.000
_cell.length_c   1.000
_cell.angle_alpha   90.00
_cell.angle_beta   90.00
_cell.angle_gamma   90.00
#
_symmetry.space_group_name_H-M   'P 1'
#
loop_
_entity.id
_entity.type
_entity.pdbx_description
1 polymer ?
#
loop_
_entity_poly.entity_id
_entity_poly.type
_entity_poly.pdbx_seq_one_letter_code
_entity_poly.pdbx_strand_id
1 'polypeptide(L)'
;MQYSCGKININIPDGYGDIKDIVFSAHIIVRYNNGHCGGIDPHIIGLCKKQIRRMSLYPILIIVSRDSKVIDDYKNLDIAYVDCTQCSNNFETALHVKNILKLLKIQLIHCHGYSTNYFLYMLKKLDKNGFGKVKTVITCHGWVEYNLKKKFLTYFDFWTYSMGDAFICVSETMKKRLESIIKNKKIVAINNGINVSNSDLDVVGVQDFKKEFCIPNNKKSFVMLEGWIQKKGRIDSLNLQKNYF
;
A
#
# COMPACT_ATOMS: atom_id res chain seq x y z
N MET A 1 13.77 17.81 -9.01
CA MET A 1 12.99 19.08 -8.97
C MET A 1 11.99 19.10 -7.81
N GLN A 2 11.86 20.24 -7.11
CA GLN A 2 10.92 20.40 -5.99
C GLN A 2 9.90 21.51 -6.28
N TYR A 3 8.61 21.23 -6.05
CA TYR A 3 7.53 22.19 -6.17
C TYR A 3 6.74 22.25 -4.86
N SER A 4 6.17 23.39 -4.51
CA SER A 4 5.30 23.54 -3.35
C SER A 4 3.94 24.09 -3.77
N CYS A 5 2.86 23.53 -3.24
CA CYS A 5 1.49 23.97 -3.49
C CYS A 5 0.74 24.14 -2.16
N GLY A 6 0.93 25.28 -1.50
CA GLY A 6 0.46 25.45 -0.12
C GLY A 6 1.24 24.54 0.83
N LYS A 7 0.55 23.65 1.56
CA LYS A 7 1.16 22.76 2.56
C LYS A 7 1.61 21.40 2.02
N ILE A 8 1.67 21.23 0.71
CA ILE A 8 2.18 20.00 0.10
C ILE A 8 3.43 20.30 -0.73
N ASN A 9 4.39 19.39 -0.67
CA ASN A 9 5.62 19.44 -1.44
C ASN A 9 5.66 18.29 -2.44
N ILE A 10 6.00 18.57 -3.68
CA ILE A 10 6.14 17.59 -4.76
C ILE A 10 7.63 17.44 -5.03
N ASN A 11 8.14 16.23 -4.90
CA ASN A 11 9.49 15.85 -5.26
C ASN A 11 9.45 14.97 -6.51
N ILE A 12 10.13 15.42 -7.55
CA ILE A 12 10.35 14.66 -8.79
C ILE A 12 11.85 14.34 -8.87
N PRO A 13 12.25 13.05 -8.84
CA PRO A 13 13.64 12.64 -9.00
C PRO A 13 14.24 13.14 -10.31
N ASP A 14 15.56 13.30 -10.31
CA ASP A 14 16.29 13.64 -11.52
C ASP A 14 16.18 12.47 -12.52
N GLY A 15 16.04 12.79 -13.81
CA GLY A 15 15.84 11.79 -14.88
C GLY A 15 14.38 11.56 -15.31
N TYR A 16 13.39 12.13 -14.61
CA TYR A 16 11.98 12.07 -15.03
C TYR A 16 11.65 12.99 -16.23
N GLY A 17 12.45 14.04 -16.48
CA GLY A 17 12.20 15.05 -17.52
C GLY A 17 11.28 16.20 -17.06
N ASP A 18 10.75 16.98 -18.01
CA ASP A 18 9.80 18.06 -17.69
C ASP A 18 8.46 17.48 -17.23
N ILE A 19 8.05 17.87 -16.03
CA ILE A 19 6.83 17.42 -15.36
C ILE A 19 5.56 17.60 -16.20
N LYS A 20 5.53 18.59 -17.10
CA LYS A 20 4.38 18.87 -17.97
C LYS A 20 4.17 17.79 -19.03
N ASP A 21 5.21 17.08 -19.41
CA ASP A 21 5.16 16.05 -20.44
C ASP A 21 4.93 14.65 -19.86
N ILE A 22 5.03 14.52 -18.53
CA ILE A 22 4.90 13.26 -17.83
C ILE A 22 3.43 12.96 -17.53
N VAL A 23 3.02 11.74 -17.87
CA VAL A 23 1.74 11.16 -17.45
C VAL A 23 1.97 10.25 -16.24
N PHE A 24 1.26 10.54 -15.16
CA PHE A 24 1.44 9.88 -13.88
C PHE A 24 0.34 8.86 -13.57
N SER A 25 0.75 7.78 -12.88
CA SER A 25 -0.14 6.94 -12.07
C SER A 25 0.10 7.23 -10.59
N ALA A 26 -0.91 7.75 -9.90
CA ALA A 26 -0.78 8.08 -8.48
C ALA A 26 -1.07 6.88 -7.58
N HIS A 27 -0.15 6.57 -6.68
CA HIS A 27 -0.36 5.61 -5.60
C HIS A 27 -0.53 6.38 -4.30
N ILE A 28 -1.63 6.15 -3.57
CA ILE A 28 -1.89 6.86 -2.32
C ILE A 28 -1.49 5.98 -1.14
N ILE A 29 -0.71 6.53 -0.22
CA ILE A 29 -0.28 5.88 1.01
C ILE A 29 -0.77 6.73 2.19
N VAL A 30 -1.62 6.16 3.04
CA VAL A 30 -2.08 6.80 4.27
C VAL A 30 -1.46 6.10 5.47
N ARG A 31 -0.55 6.78 6.17
CA ARG A 31 0.06 6.30 7.41
C ARG A 31 -0.52 7.02 8.63
N TYR A 32 -0.80 6.25 9.68
CA TYR A 32 -1.15 6.80 10.99
C TYR A 32 0.11 6.92 11.87
N ASN A 33 0.03 7.79 12.87
CA ASN A 33 1.12 8.05 13.82
C ASN A 33 1.64 6.73 14.43
N ASN A 34 2.96 6.68 14.65
CA ASN A 34 3.79 5.57 15.17
C ASN A 34 4.59 4.75 14.14
N GLY A 35 4.89 5.31 12.96
CA GLY A 35 6.05 4.92 12.14
C GLY A 35 6.11 3.49 11.57
N HIS A 36 5.16 2.62 11.88
CA HIS A 36 5.24 1.23 11.41
C HIS A 36 4.91 1.13 9.92
N CYS A 37 5.93 0.81 9.11
CA CYS A 37 5.78 0.24 7.78
C CYS A 37 4.96 -1.05 7.86
N GLY A 38 3.67 -1.00 7.50
CA GLY A 38 2.94 -2.22 7.18
C GLY A 38 3.50 -2.86 5.90
N GLY A 39 3.23 -4.15 5.67
CA GLY A 39 3.67 -4.86 4.46
C GLY A 39 3.16 -4.30 3.12
N ILE A 40 2.22 -3.34 3.16
CA ILE A 40 1.69 -2.64 1.99
C ILE A 40 2.73 -1.68 1.39
N ASP A 41 3.54 -1.01 2.21
CA ASP A 41 4.46 0.02 1.74
C ASP A 41 5.63 -0.56 0.91
N PRO A 42 6.34 -1.62 1.37
CA PRO A 42 7.33 -2.30 0.54
C PRO A 42 6.74 -2.86 -0.77
N HIS A 43 5.49 -3.32 -0.73
CA HIS A 43 4.78 -3.80 -1.91
C HIS A 43 4.54 -2.68 -2.94
N ILE A 44 4.04 -1.52 -2.51
CA ILE A 44 3.82 -0.35 -3.39
C ILE A 44 5.15 0.15 -3.96
N ILE A 45 6.19 0.24 -3.13
CA ILE A 45 7.53 0.66 -3.58
C ILE A 45 8.06 -0.31 -4.65
N GLY A 46 7.95 -1.62 -4.42
CA GLY A 46 8.35 -2.64 -5.39
C GLY A 46 7.55 -2.56 -6.69
N LEU A 47 6.25 -2.28 -6.61
CA LEU A 47 5.39 -2.06 -7.77
C LEU A 47 5.82 -0.82 -8.56
N CYS A 48 6.06 0.31 -7.89
CA CYS A 48 6.51 1.55 -8.52
C CYS A 48 7.83 1.35 -9.26
N LYS A 49 8.82 0.70 -8.64
CA LYS A 49 10.11 0.38 -9.30
C LYS A 49 9.91 -0.44 -10.58
N LYS A 50 8.97 -1.40 -10.59
CA LYS A 50 8.64 -2.19 -11.79
C LYS A 50 7.89 -1.37 -12.84
N GLN A 51 7.05 -0.42 -12.45
CA GLN A 51 6.35 0.48 -13.37
C GLN A 51 7.31 1.42 -14.09
N ILE A 52 8.25 2.03 -13.36
CA ILE A 52 9.30 2.91 -13.91
C ILE A 52 10.07 2.18 -15.01
N ARG A 53 10.54 0.94 -14.73
CA ARG A 53 11.29 0.13 -15.69
C ARG A 53 10.55 -0.21 -16.98
N ARG A 54 9.21 -0.18 -16.97
CA ARG A 54 8.38 -0.47 -18.15
C ARG A 54 7.89 0.80 -18.88
N MET A 55 8.25 1.98 -18.37
CA MET A 55 8.06 3.31 -18.99
C MET A 55 6.65 3.62 -19.53
N SER A 56 5.61 2.95 -19.03
CA SER A 56 4.24 3.11 -19.56
C SER A 56 3.51 4.27 -18.89
N LEU A 57 3.67 4.39 -17.57
CA LEU A 57 3.14 5.46 -16.72
C LEU A 57 4.14 5.67 -15.59
N TYR A 58 4.49 6.92 -15.30
CA TYR A 58 5.41 7.22 -14.21
C TYR A 58 4.65 7.17 -12.87
N PRO A 59 5.07 6.33 -11.92
CA PRO A 59 4.43 6.32 -10.62
C PRO A 59 4.79 7.58 -9.84
N ILE A 60 3.81 8.10 -9.11
CA ILE A 60 3.99 9.11 -8.07
C ILE A 60 3.29 8.67 -6.80
N LEU A 61 3.98 8.75 -5.66
CA LEU A 61 3.43 8.42 -4.35
C LEU A 61 2.78 9.65 -3.73
N ILE A 62 1.52 9.59 -3.31
CA ILE A 62 0.89 10.64 -2.49
C ILE A 62 0.91 10.17 -1.04
N ILE A 63 1.82 10.75 -0.24
CA ILE A 63 2.08 10.34 1.13
C ILE A 63 1.26 11.20 2.08
N VAL A 64 0.25 10.59 2.68
CA VAL A 64 -0.62 11.21 3.68
C VAL A 64 -0.22 10.71 5.06
N SER A 65 0.45 11.57 5.82
CA SER A 65 0.92 11.29 7.18
C SER A 65 0.88 12.57 8.00
N ARG A 66 0.96 12.47 9.33
CA ARG A 66 1.21 13.60 10.24
C ARG A 66 2.57 13.52 10.91
N ASP A 67 3.35 12.49 10.58
CA ASP A 67 4.73 12.32 10.98
C ASP A 67 5.63 12.70 9.80
N SER A 68 6.39 13.79 9.94
CA SER A 68 7.32 14.28 8.92
C SER A 68 8.51 13.35 8.70
N LYS A 69 8.88 12.53 9.70
CA LYS A 69 9.99 11.57 9.60
C LYS A 69 9.71 10.49 8.57
N VAL A 70 8.43 10.24 8.27
CA VAL A 70 8.04 9.27 7.24
C VAL A 70 8.68 9.56 5.88
N ILE A 71 8.97 10.83 5.58
CA ILE A 71 9.51 11.25 4.29
C ILE A 71 10.94 10.74 4.11
N ASP A 72 11.67 10.50 5.20
CA ASP A 72 13.04 9.96 5.15
C ASP A 72 13.07 8.57 4.50
N ASP A 73 12.00 7.78 4.62
CA ASP A 73 11.86 6.47 3.94
C ASP A 73 11.81 6.59 2.40
N TYR A 74 11.45 7.78 1.88
CA TYR A 74 11.18 8.00 0.45
C TYR A 74 12.21 8.88 -0.24
N LYS A 75 12.98 9.70 0.50
CA LYS A 75 13.96 10.65 -0.08
C LYS A 75 14.98 10.00 -1.01
N ASN A 76 15.38 8.77 -0.70
CA ASN A 76 16.40 8.03 -1.45
C ASN A 76 15.78 7.01 -2.42
N LEU A 77 14.46 7.06 -2.62
CA LEU A 77 13.81 6.28 -3.65
C LEU A 77 13.80 7.12 -4.93
N ASP A 78 14.25 6.56 -6.05
CA ASP A 78 14.11 7.15 -7.38
C ASP A 78 12.64 7.11 -7.86
N ILE A 79 11.72 7.57 -7.01
CA ILE A 79 10.27 7.56 -7.21
C ILE A 79 9.74 8.94 -6.83
N ALA A 80 8.99 9.55 -7.75
CA ALA A 80 8.29 10.79 -7.46
C ALA A 80 7.33 10.66 -6.27
N TYR A 81 7.24 11.70 -5.44
CA TYR A 81 6.29 11.72 -4.33
C TYR A 81 5.73 13.11 -4.02
N VAL A 82 4.55 13.12 -3.39
CA VAL A 82 3.88 14.28 -2.82
C VAL A 82 3.86 14.10 -1.31
N ASP A 83 4.60 14.94 -0.61
CA ASP A 83 4.64 15.04 0.84
C ASP A 83 3.47 15.90 1.34
N CYS A 84 2.56 15.26 2.09
CA CYS A 84 1.42 15.93 2.74
C CYS A 84 1.57 16.05 4.27
N THR A 85 2.79 15.91 4.81
CA THR A 85 3.03 15.84 6.26
C THR A 85 2.74 17.14 7.00
N GLN A 86 2.80 18.28 6.30
CA GLN A 86 2.52 19.60 6.87
C GLN A 86 1.01 19.88 7.04
N CYS A 87 0.13 19.05 6.49
CA CYS A 87 -1.31 19.18 6.72
C CYS A 87 -1.69 18.65 8.11
N SER A 88 -2.62 19.32 8.78
CA SER A 88 -3.09 18.97 10.12
C SER A 88 -4.05 17.77 10.14
N ASN A 89 -4.81 17.59 9.06
CA ASN A 89 -5.83 16.54 8.97
C ASN A 89 -6.09 16.12 7.52
N ASN A 90 -6.83 15.03 7.34
CA ASN A 90 -7.07 14.44 6.02
C ASN A 90 -7.93 15.34 5.11
N PHE A 91 -8.85 16.12 5.67
CA PHE A 91 -9.68 17.04 4.89
C PHE A 91 -8.83 18.18 4.31
N GLU A 92 -7.98 18.79 5.14
CA GLU A 92 -6.99 19.78 4.69
C GLU A 92 -6.04 19.18 3.64
N THR A 93 -5.55 17.96 3.85
CA THR A 93 -4.76 17.26 2.85
C THR A 93 -5.50 17.13 1.52
N ALA A 94 -6.78 16.72 1.53
CA ALA A 94 -7.56 16.62 0.29
C ALA A 94 -7.77 17.97 -0.41
N LEU A 95 -7.92 19.07 0.35
CA LEU A 95 -8.02 20.43 -0.20
C LEU A 95 -6.75 20.90 -0.90
N HIS A 96 -5.57 20.49 -0.41
CA HIS A 96 -4.31 20.77 -1.10
C HIS A 96 -4.08 19.79 -2.26
N VAL A 97 -4.29 18.49 -2.03
CA VAL A 97 -4.07 17.44 -3.03
C VAL A 97 -4.93 17.65 -4.27
N LYS A 98 -6.19 18.10 -4.16
CA LYS A 98 -7.02 18.37 -5.36
C LYS A 98 -6.37 19.35 -6.35
N ASN A 99 -5.50 20.24 -5.89
CA ASN A 99 -4.83 21.21 -6.76
C ASN A 99 -3.67 20.58 -7.55
N ILE A 100 -3.17 19.39 -7.19
CA ILE A 100 -2.03 18.80 -7.89
C ILE A 100 -2.35 18.43 -9.33
N LEU A 101 -3.61 18.14 -9.67
CA LEU A 101 -4.00 17.86 -11.06
C LEU A 101 -3.80 19.06 -11.99
N LYS A 102 -3.71 20.28 -11.44
CA LYS A 102 -3.35 21.48 -12.23
C LYS A 102 -1.88 21.47 -12.65
N LEU A 103 -1.05 20.72 -11.93
CA LEU A 103 0.40 20.63 -12.12
C LEU A 103 0.81 19.31 -12.77
N LEU A 104 0.12 18.23 -12.42
CA LEU A 104 0.46 16.85 -12.78
C LEU A 104 -0.65 16.23 -13.63
N LYS A 105 -0.29 15.59 -14.73
CA LYS A 105 -1.21 14.81 -15.56
C LYS A 105 -1.42 13.41 -14.97
N ILE A 106 -2.23 13.29 -13.92
CA ILE A 106 -2.56 11.98 -13.31
C ILE A 106 -3.75 11.37 -14.05
N GLN A 107 -3.55 10.21 -14.69
CA GLN A 107 -4.59 9.50 -15.43
C GLN A 107 -5.15 8.28 -14.70
N LEU A 108 -4.38 7.75 -13.75
CA LEU A 108 -4.73 6.56 -12.98
C LEU A 108 -4.42 6.80 -11.51
N ILE A 109 -5.32 6.36 -10.64
CA ILE A 109 -5.09 6.29 -9.20
C ILE A 109 -5.14 4.82 -8.79
N HIS A 110 -4.14 4.38 -8.04
CA HIS A 110 -4.05 3.04 -7.50
C HIS A 110 -4.04 3.12 -5.98
N CYS A 111 -5.05 2.54 -5.33
CA CYS A 111 -5.21 2.57 -3.88
C CYS A 111 -4.97 1.20 -3.23
N HIS A 112 -4.38 1.26 -2.03
CA HIS A 112 -4.07 0.08 -1.23
C HIS A 112 -4.54 0.31 0.21
N GLY A 113 -5.52 -0.50 0.65
CA GLY A 113 -5.98 -0.54 2.04
C GLY A 113 -7.06 0.48 2.44
N TYR A 114 -7.68 0.21 3.59
CA TYR A 114 -8.83 0.92 4.15
C TYR A 114 -8.69 2.44 4.18
N SER A 115 -7.63 2.93 4.83
CA SER A 115 -7.42 4.35 5.10
C SER A 115 -7.25 5.15 3.82
N THR A 116 -6.54 4.56 2.87
CA THR A 116 -6.38 5.07 1.52
C THR A 116 -7.71 5.16 0.79
N ASN A 117 -8.54 4.12 0.90
CA ASN A 117 -9.85 4.12 0.26
C ASN A 117 -10.78 5.21 0.82
N TYR A 118 -10.82 5.38 2.15
CA TYR A 118 -11.60 6.46 2.78
C TYR A 118 -11.11 7.85 2.34
N PHE A 119 -9.79 8.05 2.33
CA PHE A 119 -9.19 9.32 1.91
C PHE A 119 -9.50 9.63 0.44
N LEU A 120 -9.32 8.66 -0.46
CA LEU A 120 -9.60 8.85 -1.87
C LEU A 120 -11.11 9.10 -2.11
N TYR A 121 -11.99 8.40 -1.41
CA TYR A 121 -13.42 8.62 -1.52
C TYR A 121 -13.77 10.08 -1.19
N MET A 122 -13.24 10.62 -0.09
CA MET A 122 -13.38 12.02 0.27
C MET A 122 -12.80 12.95 -0.80
N LEU A 123 -11.58 12.70 -1.29
CA LEU A 123 -10.92 13.50 -2.32
C LEU A 123 -11.74 13.56 -3.61
N LYS A 124 -12.25 12.42 -4.10
CA LYS A 124 -13.11 12.34 -5.29
C LYS A 124 -14.44 13.06 -5.12
N LYS A 125 -15.01 13.07 -3.91
CA LYS A 125 -16.23 13.83 -3.61
C LYS A 125 -15.99 15.34 -3.57
N LEU A 126 -14.83 15.76 -3.06
CA LEU A 126 -14.44 17.17 -3.00
C LEU A 126 -14.05 17.75 -4.37
N ASP A 127 -13.48 16.93 -5.24
CA ASP A 127 -13.06 17.34 -6.58
C ASP A 127 -13.70 16.45 -7.65
N LYS A 128 -15.01 16.61 -7.82
CA LYS A 128 -15.80 15.80 -8.78
C LYS A 128 -15.34 15.93 -10.23
N ASN A 129 -14.80 17.10 -10.60
CA ASN A 129 -14.42 17.41 -11.97
C ASN A 129 -12.95 17.12 -12.28
N GLY A 130 -12.07 17.06 -11.28
CA GLY A 130 -10.71 16.53 -11.40
C GLY A 130 -10.65 15.08 -10.95
N PHE A 131 -10.22 14.83 -9.72
CA PHE A 131 -10.01 13.49 -9.16
C PHE A 131 -11.22 12.55 -9.32
N GLY A 132 -12.44 13.09 -9.25
CA GLY A 132 -13.68 12.34 -9.45
C GLY A 132 -13.79 11.65 -10.81
N LYS A 133 -13.12 12.16 -11.86
CA LYS A 133 -13.09 11.60 -13.22
C LYS A 133 -11.89 10.69 -13.48
N VAL A 134 -10.87 10.72 -12.62
CA VAL A 134 -9.65 9.92 -12.79
C VAL A 134 -9.96 8.45 -12.51
N LYS A 135 -9.50 7.57 -13.42
CA LYS A 135 -9.71 6.12 -13.30
C LYS A 135 -9.04 5.58 -12.05
N THR A 136 -9.72 4.68 -11.34
CA THR A 136 -9.24 4.15 -10.06
C THR A 136 -9.20 2.63 -10.04
N VAL A 137 -8.03 2.12 -9.67
CA VAL A 137 -7.78 0.71 -9.36
C VAL A 137 -7.62 0.58 -7.85
N ILE A 138 -8.31 -0.38 -7.24
CA ILE A 138 -8.21 -0.66 -5.81
C ILE A 138 -7.64 -2.06 -5.61
N THR A 139 -6.54 -2.19 -4.87
CA THR A 139 -6.02 -3.49 -4.44
C THR A 139 -6.59 -3.87 -3.06
N CYS A 140 -7.25 -5.01 -3.02
CA CYS A 140 -7.83 -5.59 -1.81
C CYS A 140 -6.85 -6.57 -1.18
N HIS A 141 -6.24 -6.17 -0.05
CA HIS A 141 -5.33 -7.01 0.75
C HIS A 141 -6.05 -7.83 1.84
N GLY A 142 -7.38 -7.92 1.76
CA GLY A 142 -8.23 -8.66 2.70
C GLY A 142 -8.85 -7.80 3.78
N TRP A 143 -9.82 -8.41 4.49
CA TRP A 143 -10.60 -7.74 5.51
C TRP A 143 -10.38 -8.32 6.89
N VAL A 144 -10.25 -7.43 7.87
CA VAL A 144 -10.04 -7.80 9.27
C VAL A 144 -11.38 -7.66 9.97
N GLU A 145 -11.98 -8.77 10.43
CA GLU A 145 -13.38 -8.82 10.91
C GLU A 145 -13.55 -9.54 12.26
N TYR A 146 -12.55 -9.45 13.13
CA TYR A 146 -12.54 -10.20 14.40
C TYR A 146 -13.44 -9.61 15.49
N ASN A 147 -13.89 -8.36 15.37
CA ASN A 147 -14.84 -7.75 16.30
C ASN A 147 -15.82 -6.82 15.57
N LEU A 148 -16.87 -6.39 16.27
CA LEU A 148 -17.92 -5.53 15.71
C LEU A 148 -17.34 -4.25 15.09
N LYS A 149 -16.45 -3.55 15.80
CA LYS A 149 -15.80 -2.33 15.29
C LYS A 149 -15.11 -2.55 13.94
N LYS A 150 -14.39 -3.67 13.79
CA LYS A 150 -13.65 -4.02 12.59
C LYS A 150 -14.56 -4.53 11.45
N LYS A 151 -15.65 -5.21 11.79
CA LYS A 151 -16.73 -5.52 10.84
C LYS A 151 -17.38 -4.25 10.30
N PHE A 152 -17.69 -3.27 11.16
CA PHE A 152 -18.21 -1.98 10.73
C PHE A 152 -17.23 -1.25 9.80
N LEU A 153 -15.93 -1.21 10.14
CA LEU A 153 -14.92 -0.61 9.24
C LEU A 153 -14.90 -1.33 7.88
N THR A 154 -14.97 -2.67 7.86
CA THR A 154 -15.07 -3.44 6.62
C THR A 154 -16.31 -3.09 5.80
N TYR A 155 -17.46 -2.96 6.45
CA TYR A 155 -18.67 -2.51 5.77
C TYR A 155 -18.53 -1.11 5.15
N PHE A 156 -17.95 -0.16 5.90
CA PHE A 156 -17.67 1.18 5.35
C PHE A 156 -16.66 1.16 4.21
N ASP A 157 -15.66 0.26 4.24
CA ASP A 157 -14.72 0.10 3.15
C ASP A 157 -15.42 -0.35 1.87
N PHE A 158 -16.34 -1.30 1.95
CA PHE A 158 -17.15 -1.71 0.80
C PHE A 158 -17.94 -0.55 0.19
N TRP A 159 -18.43 0.39 1.01
CA TRP A 159 -19.10 1.57 0.47
C TRP A 159 -18.17 2.44 -0.38
N THR A 160 -16.90 2.56 0.03
CA THR A 160 -15.90 3.28 -0.77
C THR A 160 -15.61 2.60 -2.10
N TYR A 161 -15.91 1.32 -2.28
CA TYR A 161 -15.59 0.64 -3.53
C TYR A 161 -16.47 1.11 -4.70
N SER A 162 -17.56 1.84 -4.42
CA SER A 162 -18.34 2.53 -5.46
C SER A 162 -17.50 3.46 -6.37
N MET A 163 -16.38 4.02 -5.87
CA MET A 163 -15.47 4.88 -6.66
C MET A 163 -14.42 4.13 -7.48
N GLY A 164 -14.29 2.81 -7.33
CA GLY A 164 -13.35 1.99 -8.10
C GLY A 164 -13.86 1.68 -9.50
N ASP A 165 -13.00 1.76 -10.51
CA ASP A 165 -13.27 1.31 -11.87
C ASP A 165 -12.86 -0.17 -12.06
N ALA A 166 -11.77 -0.59 -11.40
CA ALA A 166 -11.29 -1.97 -11.40
C ALA A 166 -10.69 -2.36 -10.04
N PHE A 167 -10.65 -3.66 -9.77
CA PHE A 167 -10.19 -4.22 -8.51
C PHE A 167 -9.15 -5.30 -8.73
N ILE A 168 -8.12 -5.28 -7.90
CA ILE A 168 -7.08 -6.30 -7.84
C ILE A 168 -7.20 -7.02 -6.50
N CYS A 169 -7.51 -8.31 -6.53
CA CYS A 169 -7.56 -9.16 -5.36
C CYS A 169 -6.27 -9.95 -5.24
N VAL A 170 -5.67 -10.01 -4.04
CA VAL A 170 -4.42 -10.74 -3.81
C VAL A 170 -4.57 -12.27 -3.82
N SER A 171 -5.79 -12.79 -3.96
CA SER A 171 -6.09 -14.21 -4.09
C SER A 171 -7.44 -14.45 -4.77
N GLU A 172 -7.63 -15.65 -5.32
CA GLU A 172 -8.91 -16.03 -5.95
C GLU A 172 -10.06 -16.11 -4.93
N THR A 173 -9.78 -16.53 -3.70
CA THR A 173 -10.76 -16.52 -2.60
C THR A 173 -11.25 -15.10 -2.32
N MET A 174 -10.34 -14.12 -2.34
CA MET A 174 -10.70 -12.72 -2.14
C MET A 174 -11.53 -12.17 -3.30
N LYS A 175 -11.17 -12.55 -4.53
CA LYS A 175 -11.94 -12.22 -5.74
C LYS A 175 -13.38 -12.74 -5.66
N LYS A 176 -13.58 -14.02 -5.34
CA LYS A 176 -14.93 -14.61 -5.19
C LYS A 176 -15.78 -13.86 -4.16
N ARG A 177 -15.17 -13.52 -3.01
CA ARG A 177 -15.84 -12.73 -1.96
C ARG A 177 -16.17 -11.30 -2.44
N LEU A 178 -15.29 -10.67 -3.21
CA LEU A 178 -15.55 -9.33 -3.74
C LEU A 178 -16.65 -9.34 -4.81
N GLU A 179 -16.66 -10.34 -5.68
CA GLU A 179 -17.68 -10.54 -6.72
C GLU A 179 -19.08 -10.80 -6.15
N SER A 180 -19.20 -11.33 -4.93
CA SER A 180 -20.50 -11.43 -4.26
C SER A 180 -21.03 -10.10 -3.76
N ILE A 181 -20.17 -9.11 -3.54
CA ILE A 181 -20.51 -7.79 -2.98
C ILE A 181 -20.69 -6.75 -4.08
N ILE A 182 -19.82 -6.78 -5.09
CA ILE A 182 -19.78 -5.78 -6.16
C ILE A 182 -20.09 -6.44 -7.49
N LYS A 183 -21.08 -5.88 -8.18
CA LYS A 183 -21.50 -6.30 -9.52
C LYS A 183 -21.04 -5.29 -10.56
N ASN A 184 -20.86 -5.75 -11.79
CA ASN A 184 -20.57 -4.91 -12.96
C ASN A 184 -19.26 -4.10 -12.86
N LYS A 185 -18.25 -4.64 -12.17
CA LYS A 185 -16.90 -4.06 -12.10
C LYS A 185 -15.87 -5.09 -12.54
N LYS A 186 -14.77 -4.62 -13.12
CA LYS A 186 -13.65 -5.51 -13.48
C LYS A 186 -12.92 -5.93 -12.22
N ILE A 187 -12.93 -7.21 -11.89
CA ILE A 187 -12.24 -7.78 -10.72
C ILE A 187 -11.27 -8.84 -11.22
N VAL A 188 -10.00 -8.72 -10.86
CA VAL A 188 -8.95 -9.67 -11.23
C VAL A 188 -8.21 -10.16 -9.99
N ALA A 189 -7.79 -11.42 -10.00
CA ALA A 189 -6.89 -11.93 -8.98
C ALA A 189 -5.44 -11.82 -9.47
N ILE A 190 -4.59 -11.15 -8.68
CA ILE A 190 -3.15 -11.07 -8.91
C ILE A 190 -2.48 -11.33 -7.57
N ASN A 191 -1.86 -12.50 -7.43
CA ASN A 191 -1.15 -12.88 -6.22
C ASN A 191 0.09 -12.00 -6.00
N ASN A 192 0.48 -11.83 -4.73
CA ASN A 192 1.74 -11.18 -4.41
C ASN A 192 2.92 -11.96 -5.02
N GLY A 193 3.81 -11.24 -5.71
CA GLY A 193 5.05 -11.83 -6.21
C GLY A 193 6.15 -11.81 -5.16
N ILE A 194 7.02 -12.81 -5.19
CA ILE A 194 8.29 -12.83 -4.47
C ILE A 194 9.43 -12.64 -5.48
N ASN A 195 10.53 -12.03 -5.06
CA ASN A 195 11.74 -12.02 -5.88
C ASN A 195 12.43 -13.38 -5.71
N VAL A 196 12.62 -14.12 -6.80
CA VAL A 196 13.32 -15.39 -6.81
C VAL A 196 14.66 -15.15 -7.50
N SER A 197 15.55 -14.41 -6.84
CA SER A 197 16.92 -14.27 -7.29
C SER A 197 17.75 -15.33 -6.58
N ASN A 198 18.45 -16.19 -7.33
CA ASN A 198 19.22 -17.30 -6.75
C ASN A 198 20.40 -16.82 -5.86
N SER A 199 20.77 -15.55 -5.95
CA SER A 199 21.83 -14.93 -5.14
C SER A 199 21.40 -14.59 -3.71
N ASP A 200 20.11 -14.54 -3.40
CA ASP A 200 19.62 -14.26 -2.03
C ASP A 200 19.50 -15.55 -1.18
N LEU A 201 19.64 -16.72 -1.81
CA LEU A 201 19.75 -18.01 -1.13
C LEU A 201 21.22 -18.28 -0.80
N ASP A 202 21.84 -17.38 -0.04
CA ASP A 202 23.10 -17.69 0.60
C ASP A 202 22.86 -18.80 1.62
N VAL A 203 23.21 -20.03 1.22
CA VAL A 203 23.22 -21.25 2.06
C VAL A 203 24.06 -21.04 3.34
N VAL A 204 24.87 -19.99 3.37
CA VAL A 204 25.74 -19.55 4.45
C VAL A 204 25.01 -19.32 5.78
N GLY A 205 23.69 -19.05 5.80
CA GLY A 205 23.01 -18.66 7.04
C GLY A 205 22.50 -19.78 7.97
N VAL A 206 22.34 -21.03 7.51
CA VAL A 206 21.52 -22.00 8.29
C VAL A 206 22.24 -22.50 9.56
N GLN A 207 23.54 -22.79 9.47
CA GLN A 207 24.32 -23.27 10.62
C GLN A 207 24.57 -22.15 11.64
N ASP A 208 24.87 -20.95 11.15
CA ASP A 208 25.06 -19.78 12.00
C ASP A 208 23.75 -19.34 12.67
N PHE A 209 22.63 -19.37 11.95
CA PHE A 209 21.30 -19.15 12.53
C PHE A 209 20.97 -20.18 13.62
N LYS A 210 21.20 -21.47 13.37
CA LYS A 210 20.99 -22.50 14.40
C LYS A 210 21.89 -22.29 15.62
N LYS A 211 23.14 -21.89 15.40
CA LYS A 211 24.09 -21.59 16.49
C LYS A 211 23.65 -20.36 17.29
N GLU A 212 23.27 -19.28 16.62
CA GLU A 212 22.79 -18.03 17.23
C GLU A 212 21.56 -18.28 18.11
N PHE A 213 20.59 -19.04 17.61
CA PHE A 213 19.36 -19.35 18.35
C PHE A 213 19.45 -20.64 19.19
N CYS A 214 20.65 -21.21 19.36
CA CYS A 214 20.89 -22.45 20.11
C CYS A 214 19.98 -23.63 19.72
N ILE A 215 19.63 -23.73 18.44
CA ILE A 215 18.79 -24.79 17.89
C ILE A 215 19.64 -26.04 17.63
N PRO A 216 19.39 -27.17 18.31
CA PRO A 216 20.19 -28.38 18.14
C PRO A 216 20.11 -28.94 16.72
N ASN A 217 21.27 -29.30 16.16
CA ASN A 217 21.35 -29.84 14.80
C ASN A 217 20.63 -31.18 14.60
N ASN A 218 20.41 -31.93 15.68
CA ASN A 218 19.74 -33.24 15.67
C ASN A 218 18.22 -33.17 15.90
N LYS A 219 17.61 -31.98 16.00
CA LYS A 219 16.16 -31.83 16.16
C LYS A 219 15.50 -31.31 14.89
N LYS A 220 14.29 -31.79 14.60
CA LYS A 220 13.41 -31.17 13.61
C LYS A 220 12.98 -29.80 14.12
N SER A 221 13.09 -28.78 13.27
CA SER A 221 12.71 -27.40 13.61
C SER A 221 11.45 -27.01 12.83
N PHE A 222 10.51 -26.38 13.52
CA PHE A 222 9.37 -25.72 12.90
C PHE A 222 9.59 -24.21 13.03
N VAL A 223 9.54 -23.49 11.91
CA VAL A 223 9.76 -22.04 11.86
C VAL A 223 8.48 -21.38 11.39
N MET A 224 8.00 -20.41 12.17
CA MET A 224 6.78 -19.66 11.89
C MET A 224 7.12 -18.17 11.80
N LEU A 225 6.84 -17.56 10.64
CA LEU A 225 7.07 -16.14 10.39
C LEU A 225 5.72 -15.45 10.19
N GLU A 226 5.28 -14.70 11.19
CA GLU A 226 3.96 -14.05 11.18
C GLU A 226 4.03 -12.60 11.64
N GLY A 227 3.22 -11.74 11.01
CA GLY A 227 2.95 -10.39 11.50
C GLY A 227 1.97 -10.44 12.67
N TRP A 228 2.36 -9.87 13.82
CA TRP A 228 1.61 -9.99 15.07
C TRP A 228 0.42 -9.03 15.10
N ILE A 229 -0.74 -9.46 14.61
CA ILE A 229 -1.95 -8.62 14.57
C ILE A 229 -2.76 -8.73 15.89
N GLN A 230 -2.64 -9.83 16.66
CA GLN A 230 -3.27 -10.01 17.99
C GLN A 230 -2.57 -11.03 18.91
N LYS A 231 -2.87 -10.97 20.22
CA LYS A 231 -2.55 -12.03 21.22
C LYS A 231 -3.16 -13.41 20.89
N LYS A 232 -4.26 -13.50 20.11
CA LYS A 232 -4.93 -14.78 19.79
C LYS A 232 -4.13 -15.70 18.85
N GLY A 233 -3.43 -15.16 17.84
CA GLY A 233 -2.56 -15.98 16.97
C GLY A 233 -1.43 -16.67 17.74
N ARG A 234 -1.02 -16.09 18.87
CA ARG A 234 -0.07 -16.70 19.82
C ARG A 234 -0.62 -17.96 20.47
N ILE A 235 -1.93 -18.04 20.73
CA ILE A 235 -2.55 -19.17 21.40
C ILE A 235 -2.74 -20.33 20.43
N ASP A 236 -3.15 -20.05 19.19
CA ASP A 236 -3.39 -21.11 18.19
C ASP A 236 -2.08 -21.78 17.73
N SER A 237 -1.00 -21.01 17.56
CA SER A 237 0.34 -21.54 17.25
C SER A 237 0.96 -22.34 18.41
N LEU A 238 0.81 -21.86 19.65
CA LEU A 238 1.23 -22.61 20.84
C LEU A 238 0.40 -23.89 21.07
N ASN A 239 -0.89 -23.88 20.72
CA ASN A 239 -1.75 -25.06 20.81
C ASN A 239 -1.43 -26.09 19.72
N LEU A 240 -1.05 -25.65 18.51
CA LEU A 240 -0.50 -26.51 17.46
C LEU A 240 0.76 -27.24 17.94
N GLN A 241 1.65 -26.54 18.67
CA GLN A 241 2.84 -27.15 19.23
C GLN A 241 2.50 -28.25 20.26
N LYS A 242 1.46 -28.08 21.07
CA LYS A 242 1.03 -29.08 22.07
C LYS A 242 0.34 -30.31 21.50
N ASN A 243 -0.25 -30.20 20.30
CA ASN A 243 -1.04 -31.28 19.70
C ASN A 243 -0.23 -32.13 18.70
N TYR A 244 0.92 -31.63 18.25
CA TYR A 244 1.73 -32.28 17.21
C TYR A 244 3.17 -32.62 17.65
N PHE A 245 3.56 -32.24 18.87
CA PHE A 245 4.83 -32.56 19.52
C PHE A 245 4.60 -32.95 20.98
#